data_AF-A0A517TDY6-F1
#
_entry.id   AF-A0A517TDY6-F1
#
_cell.length_a   1.000
_cell.length_b   1.000
_cell.length_c   1.000
_cell.angle_alpha   90.00
_cell.angle_beta   90.00
_cell.angle_gamma   90.00
#
_symmetry.space_group_name_H-M   'P 1'
#
loop_
_entity.id
_entity.type
_entity.pdbx_description
1 polymer ?
#
loop_
_entity_poly.entity_id
_entity_poly.type
_entity_poly.pdbx_seq_one_letter_code
_entity_poly.pdbx_strand_id
1 'polypeptide(L)'
;MNCFHSYSFCFVTCFAISGLATADDLWDAHDRIASMTDAERELLHSREKAFHDLSEEQREEYRRLHVTIESDPSLKQTARRYAEFLDSLPAWQREEIRQKSDPTARLAVIRRINTERRQREKGATAEDAPWDRSPGLPQGMRGLTAEELNQVMTTLQSELTFTEEERERMASLKRPQRHAWILARAIRTGASNSRNSPGQWINQYQRTITEAMPDEIKRRFGRSLNDSRGKFLLTMLVFRPLQEEWKSYLETAVPEEELEKLLASMSIKEQMGYINQPPDDMKRRLAGKYLEENPEVIGVPKDDLEALRELGRFFRGLRSMFSRGGPGPDGPPPGVGTPRDGRPDGRGPDGRGPEGRGPDGRRSDGDRRGFGNFRGPREEDDSPRTRERLFGPPDE
;
A
#
# COMPACT_ATOMS: atom_id res chain seq x y z
N MET A 1 -27.65 15.75 45.67
CA MET A 1 -26.30 16.36 45.79
C MET A 1 -25.71 15.92 47.13
N ASN A 2 -24.90 14.86 47.13
CA ASN A 2 -23.96 14.45 48.21
C ASN A 2 -23.26 13.12 47.84
N CYS A 3 -22.84 12.94 46.58
CA CYS A 3 -22.02 11.79 46.16
C CYS A 3 -20.56 12.15 45.84
N PHE A 4 -20.18 13.44 45.92
CA PHE A 4 -18.84 13.90 45.54
C PHE A 4 -17.75 13.65 46.59
N HIS A 5 -18.10 13.34 47.84
CA HIS A 5 -17.11 13.18 48.92
C HIS A 5 -16.60 11.75 49.13
N SER A 6 -17.25 10.72 48.59
CA SER A 6 -16.79 9.33 48.75
C SER A 6 -15.75 8.89 47.72
N TYR A 7 -15.66 9.55 46.55
CA TYR A 7 -14.73 9.15 45.49
C TYR A 7 -13.28 9.59 45.73
N SER A 8 -13.07 10.67 46.49
CA SER A 8 -11.71 11.18 46.76
C SER A 8 -10.96 10.40 47.84
N PHE A 9 -11.66 9.60 48.65
CA PHE A 9 -11.06 8.93 49.81
C PHE A 9 -10.44 7.56 49.49
N CYS A 10 -10.93 6.85 48.46
CA CYS A 10 -10.40 5.53 48.07
C CYS A 10 -9.05 5.61 47.34
N PHE A 11 -8.85 6.63 46.50
CA PHE A 11 -7.62 6.78 45.71
C PHE A 11 -6.41 7.20 46.56
N VAL A 12 -6.64 8.03 47.59
CA VAL A 12 -5.61 8.45 48.56
C VAL A 12 -5.10 7.24 49.36
N THR A 13 -5.96 6.26 49.67
CA THR A 13 -5.54 5.05 50.38
C THR A 13 -4.66 4.12 49.55
N CYS A 14 -4.83 4.01 48.23
CA CYS A 14 -3.95 3.16 47.41
C CYS A 14 -2.54 3.74 47.19
N PHE A 15 -2.39 5.06 47.19
CA PHE A 15 -1.07 5.71 47.17
C PHE A 15 -0.42 5.81 48.56
N ALA A 16 -1.20 6.02 49.62
CA ALA A 16 -0.69 6.12 50.99
C ALA A 16 -0.18 4.78 51.58
N ILE A 17 -0.68 3.63 51.11
CA ILE A 17 -0.22 2.32 51.58
C ILE A 17 1.23 2.01 51.16
N SER A 18 1.80 2.73 50.19
CA SER A 18 3.20 2.58 49.77
C SER A 18 4.20 3.46 50.55
N GLY A 19 3.75 4.28 51.51
CA GLY A 19 4.63 5.05 52.42
C GLY A 19 5.56 6.08 51.75
N LEU A 20 5.36 6.41 50.47
CA LEU A 20 6.28 7.21 49.66
C LEU A 20 5.63 8.41 48.94
N ALA A 21 4.32 8.63 49.07
CA ALA A 21 3.65 9.77 48.45
C ALA A 21 3.71 11.00 49.37
N THR A 22 4.23 12.12 48.86
CA THR A 22 4.20 13.39 49.57
C THR A 22 2.79 13.99 49.54
N ALA A 23 2.51 14.95 50.42
CA ALA A 23 1.24 15.68 50.38
C ALA A 23 1.01 16.36 49.02
N ASP A 24 2.09 16.82 48.38
CA ASP A 24 2.06 17.46 47.06
C ASP A 24 1.67 16.46 45.97
N ASP A 25 2.19 15.22 46.02
CA ASP A 25 1.81 14.16 45.06
C ASP A 25 0.31 13.81 45.12
N LEU A 26 -0.28 13.90 46.32
CA LEU A 26 -1.70 13.63 46.53
C LEU A 26 -2.60 14.76 45.99
N TRP A 27 -2.17 16.01 46.11
CA TRP A 27 -2.87 17.15 45.53
C TRP A 27 -2.79 17.15 44.00
N ASP A 28 -1.61 16.87 43.44
CA ASP A 28 -1.43 16.74 41.99
C ASP A 28 -2.29 15.61 41.40
N ALA A 29 -2.40 14.48 42.10
CA ALA A 29 -3.29 13.38 41.70
C ALA A 29 -4.77 13.80 41.76
N HIS A 30 -5.18 14.53 42.79
CA HIS A 30 -6.54 15.05 42.92
C HIS A 30 -6.91 15.99 41.77
N ASP A 31 -6.06 16.99 41.49
CA ASP A 31 -6.32 17.96 40.43
C ASP A 31 -6.31 17.31 39.04
N ARG A 32 -5.47 16.30 38.85
CA ARG A 32 -5.48 15.48 37.63
C ARG A 32 -6.78 14.69 37.48
N ILE A 33 -7.30 14.08 38.54
CA ILE A 33 -8.58 13.34 38.48
C ILE A 33 -9.75 14.31 38.30
N ALA A 34 -9.71 15.49 38.93
CA ALA A 34 -10.72 16.53 38.81
C ALA A 34 -10.82 17.10 37.38
N SER A 35 -9.70 17.11 36.65
CA SER A 35 -9.63 17.56 35.24
C SER A 35 -9.95 16.47 34.21
N MET A 36 -10.15 15.21 34.62
CA MET A 36 -10.56 14.13 33.72
C MET A 36 -12.04 14.27 33.28
N THR A 37 -12.31 13.89 32.04
CA THR A 37 -13.68 13.71 31.52
C THR A 37 -14.39 12.55 32.20
N ASP A 38 -15.72 12.48 32.11
CA ASP A 38 -16.51 11.38 32.69
C ASP A 38 -16.09 10.01 32.16
N ALA A 39 -15.81 9.91 30.87
CA ALA A 39 -15.33 8.67 30.24
C ALA A 39 -13.93 8.25 30.77
N GLU A 40 -13.03 9.22 30.99
CA GLU A 40 -11.71 8.94 31.57
C GLU A 40 -11.82 8.51 33.04
N ARG A 41 -12.73 9.11 33.80
CA ARG A 41 -13.01 8.71 35.19
C ARG A 41 -13.60 7.31 35.27
N GLU A 42 -14.52 6.96 34.39
CA GLU A 42 -15.10 5.61 34.32
C GLU A 42 -14.04 4.57 33.92
N LEU A 43 -13.16 4.91 32.97
CA LEU A 43 -12.04 4.05 32.60
C LEU A 43 -11.05 3.87 33.76
N LEU A 44 -10.75 4.95 34.51
CA LEU A 44 -9.89 4.90 35.68
C LEU A 44 -10.47 3.97 36.76
N HIS A 45 -11.76 4.10 37.05
CA HIS A 45 -12.47 3.24 37.99
C HIS A 45 -12.50 1.77 37.55
N SER A 46 -12.71 1.51 36.26
CA SER A 46 -12.64 0.14 35.71
C SER A 46 -11.24 -0.48 35.87
N ARG A 47 -10.18 0.31 35.66
CA ARG A 47 -8.78 -0.14 35.87
C ARG A 47 -8.45 -0.36 37.34
N GLU A 48 -8.92 0.52 38.23
CA GLU A 48 -8.79 0.37 39.68
C GLU A 48 -9.45 -0.93 40.15
N LYS A 49 -10.70 -1.18 39.73
CA LYS A 49 -11.39 -2.44 40.01
C LYS A 49 -10.60 -3.65 39.51
N ALA A 50 -10.15 -3.62 38.26
CA ALA A 50 -9.35 -4.70 37.70
C ALA A 50 -8.04 -4.95 38.47
N PHE A 51 -7.42 -3.90 39.02
CA PHE A 51 -6.23 -4.03 39.87
C PHE A 51 -6.58 -4.65 41.23
N HIS A 52 -7.73 -4.30 41.82
CA HIS A 52 -8.20 -4.90 43.06
C HIS A 52 -8.59 -6.37 42.91
N ASP A 53 -9.04 -6.78 41.73
CA ASP A 53 -9.37 -8.18 41.39
C ASP A 53 -8.11 -9.05 41.22
N LEU A 54 -6.89 -8.47 41.17
CA LEU A 54 -5.63 -9.22 41.16
C LEU A 54 -5.33 -9.85 42.53
N SER A 55 -4.61 -10.97 42.53
CA SER A 55 -4.07 -11.56 43.75
C SER A 55 -3.03 -10.64 44.41
N GLU A 56 -2.81 -10.78 45.73
CA GLU A 56 -1.83 -9.93 46.43
C GLU A 56 -0.40 -10.11 45.87
N GLU A 57 -0.04 -11.33 45.48
CA GLU A 57 1.25 -11.61 44.84
C GLU A 57 1.43 -10.81 43.54
N GLN A 58 0.40 -10.78 42.70
CA GLN A 58 0.41 -10.00 41.46
C GLN A 58 0.46 -8.49 41.75
N ARG A 59 -0.34 -8.00 42.72
CA ARG A 59 -0.29 -6.58 43.10
C ARG A 59 1.10 -6.16 43.58
N GLU A 60 1.75 -7.00 44.39
CA GLU A 60 3.10 -6.75 44.87
C GLU A 60 4.15 -6.80 43.76
N GLU A 61 4.00 -7.70 42.78
CA GLU A 61 4.80 -7.69 41.56
C GLU A 61 4.65 -6.36 40.79
N TYR A 62 3.42 -5.86 40.60
CA TYR A 62 3.18 -4.57 39.96
C TYR A 62 3.81 -3.40 40.73
N ARG A 63 3.72 -3.39 42.07
CA ARG A 63 4.36 -2.36 42.90
C ARG A 63 5.88 -2.37 42.73
N ARG A 64 6.50 -3.56 42.79
CA ARG A 64 7.95 -3.72 42.57
C ARG A 64 8.38 -3.26 41.19
N LEU A 65 7.62 -3.59 40.14
CA LEU A 65 7.88 -3.14 38.78
C LEU A 65 7.78 -1.61 38.68
N HIS A 66 6.76 -1.00 39.29
CA HIS A 66 6.58 0.45 39.30
C HIS A 66 7.77 1.17 39.94
N VAL A 67 8.18 0.76 41.14
CA VAL A 67 9.34 1.33 41.83
C VAL A 67 10.61 1.17 40.99
N THR A 68 10.82 0.00 40.39
CA THR A 68 11.97 -0.26 39.53
C THR A 68 11.99 0.69 38.32
N ILE A 69 10.86 0.84 37.62
CA ILE A 69 10.74 1.71 36.45
C ILE A 69 10.92 3.17 36.83
N GLU A 70 10.37 3.63 37.95
CA GLU A 70 10.48 5.03 38.40
C GLU A 70 11.90 5.38 38.86
N SER A 71 12.59 4.44 39.50
CA SER A 71 13.96 4.63 39.99
C SER A 71 15.03 4.70 38.88
N ASP A 72 14.74 4.14 37.70
CA ASP A 72 15.66 4.12 36.56
C ASP A 72 15.12 5.00 35.40
N PRO A 73 15.74 6.16 35.13
CA PRO A 73 15.32 7.05 34.04
C PRO A 73 15.27 6.39 32.65
N SER A 74 16.14 5.42 32.38
CA SER A 74 16.18 4.69 31.11
C SER A 74 14.98 3.75 30.97
N LEU A 75 14.65 3.03 32.04
CA LEU A 75 13.45 2.17 32.08
C LEU A 75 12.18 3.01 32.00
N LYS A 76 12.11 4.14 32.71
CA LYS A 76 11.00 5.10 32.62
C LYS A 76 10.77 5.58 31.20
N GLN A 77 11.84 6.00 30.51
CA GLN A 77 11.75 6.42 29.12
C GLN A 77 11.32 5.28 28.19
N THR A 78 11.84 4.07 28.41
CA THR A 78 11.49 2.88 27.62
C THR A 78 10.02 2.48 27.80
N ALA A 79 9.53 2.46 29.04
CA ALA A 79 8.14 2.19 29.36
C ALA A 79 7.20 3.22 28.72
N ARG A 80 7.57 4.50 28.76
CA ARG A 80 6.82 5.57 28.09
C ARG A 80 6.74 5.36 26.57
N ARG A 81 7.88 5.11 25.91
CA ARG A 81 7.90 4.82 24.46
C ARG A 81 7.10 3.57 24.10
N TYR A 82 7.11 2.57 24.97
CA TYR A 82 6.32 1.36 24.78
C TYR A 82 4.81 1.64 24.88
N ALA A 83 4.38 2.46 25.85
CA ALA A 83 2.99 2.89 25.96
C ALA A 83 2.55 3.71 24.74
N GLU A 84 3.34 4.71 24.34
CA GLU A 84 3.10 5.51 23.13
C GLU A 84 3.03 4.64 21.87
N PHE A 85 3.90 3.62 21.77
CA PHE A 85 3.83 2.64 20.70
C PHE A 85 2.52 1.86 20.71
N LEU A 86 2.12 1.30 21.85
CA LEU A 86 0.87 0.55 21.98
C LEU A 86 -0.35 1.40 21.61
N ASP A 87 -0.39 2.66 22.05
CA ASP A 87 -1.48 3.58 21.74
C ASP A 87 -1.57 3.91 20.24
N SER A 88 -0.46 3.84 19.52
CA SER A 88 -0.44 3.97 18.06
C SER A 88 -0.94 2.74 17.30
N LEU A 89 -1.22 1.62 17.99
CA LEU A 89 -1.65 0.38 17.35
C LEU A 89 -3.19 0.22 17.34
N PRO A 90 -3.75 -0.36 16.27
CA PRO A 90 -5.12 -0.87 16.27
C PRO A 90 -5.40 -1.82 17.45
N ALA A 91 -6.66 -1.87 17.90
CA ALA A 91 -7.07 -2.67 19.04
C ALA A 91 -6.67 -4.16 18.92
N TRP A 92 -6.80 -4.76 17.73
CA TRP A 92 -6.45 -6.16 17.50
C TRP A 92 -4.94 -6.45 17.65
N GLN A 93 -4.07 -5.52 17.27
CA GLN A 93 -2.61 -5.65 17.44
C GLN A 93 -2.22 -5.53 18.91
N ARG A 94 -2.87 -4.64 19.66
CA ARG A 94 -2.67 -4.53 21.11
C ARG A 94 -3.06 -5.82 21.82
N GLU A 95 -4.19 -6.41 21.44
CA GLU A 95 -4.65 -7.68 22.03
C GLU A 95 -3.73 -8.84 21.67
N GLU A 96 -3.23 -8.92 20.43
CA GLU A 96 -2.24 -9.94 20.04
C GLU A 96 -0.97 -9.86 20.90
N ILE A 97 -0.47 -8.65 21.18
CA ILE A 97 0.68 -8.43 22.07
C ILE A 97 0.34 -8.86 23.51
N ARG A 98 -0.86 -8.51 23.99
CA ARG A 98 -1.34 -8.83 25.34
C ARG A 98 -1.38 -10.34 25.59
N GLN A 99 -1.82 -11.12 24.61
CA GLN A 99 -1.93 -12.59 24.73
C GLN A 99 -0.59 -13.32 24.83
N LYS A 100 0.55 -12.66 24.55
CA LYS A 100 1.88 -13.27 24.71
C LYS A 100 2.40 -13.02 26.12
N SER A 101 2.41 -14.06 26.96
CA SER A 101 3.00 -14.03 28.29
C SER A 101 4.53 -14.06 28.27
N ASP A 102 5.12 -14.81 27.33
CA ASP A 102 6.57 -14.87 27.14
C ASP A 102 7.13 -13.55 26.54
N PRO A 103 8.13 -12.91 27.20
CA PRO A 103 8.75 -11.69 26.70
C PRO A 103 9.38 -11.83 25.31
N THR A 104 9.97 -12.99 25.00
CA THR A 104 10.64 -13.22 23.72
C THR A 104 9.62 -13.28 22.58
N ALA A 105 8.53 -14.02 22.79
CA ALA A 105 7.40 -14.07 21.87
C ALA A 105 6.75 -12.70 21.68
N ARG A 106 6.59 -11.92 22.75
CA ARG A 106 6.04 -10.56 22.68
C ARG A 106 6.91 -9.64 21.83
N LEU A 107 8.24 -9.68 22.03
CA LEU A 107 9.19 -8.92 21.21
C LEU A 107 9.16 -9.34 19.73
N ALA A 108 8.99 -10.63 19.43
CA ALA A 108 8.85 -11.10 18.06
C ALA A 108 7.61 -10.50 17.36
N VAL A 109 6.46 -10.43 18.05
CA VAL A 109 5.25 -9.79 17.54
C VAL A 109 5.48 -8.30 17.28
N ILE A 110 6.09 -7.58 18.23
CA ILE A 110 6.41 -6.15 18.09
C ILE A 110 7.34 -5.92 16.89
N ARG A 111 8.38 -6.74 16.72
CA ARG A 111 9.31 -6.64 15.58
C ARG A 111 8.59 -6.88 14.26
N ARG A 112 7.66 -7.85 14.20
CA ARG A 112 6.83 -8.11 13.02
C ARG A 112 5.96 -6.90 12.70
N ILE A 113 5.21 -6.37 13.66
CA ILE A 113 4.35 -5.18 13.49
C ILE A 113 5.17 -3.98 12.99
N ASN A 114 6.34 -3.73 13.58
CA ASN A 114 7.21 -2.64 13.13
C ASN A 114 7.76 -2.87 11.71
N THR A 115 8.05 -4.11 11.36
CA THR A 115 8.49 -4.46 10.00
C THR A 115 7.37 -4.25 9.01
N GLU A 116 6.15 -4.68 9.33
CA GLU A 116 4.95 -4.47 8.51
C GLU A 116 4.63 -2.98 8.37
N ARG A 117 4.69 -2.18 9.45
CA ARG A 117 4.51 -0.72 9.38
C ARG A 117 5.57 -0.08 8.51
N ARG A 118 6.84 -0.43 8.67
CA ARG A 118 7.91 0.07 7.80
C ARG A 118 7.74 -0.39 6.35
N GLN A 119 7.28 -1.61 6.12
CA GLN A 119 6.99 -2.12 4.78
C GLN A 119 5.78 -1.44 4.19
N ARG A 120 4.77 -1.07 4.99
CA ARG A 120 3.65 -0.23 4.55
C ARG A 120 4.10 1.19 4.32
N GLU A 121 5.01 1.76 5.10
CA GLU A 121 5.53 3.12 4.84
C GLU A 121 6.41 3.13 3.57
N LYS A 122 7.24 2.10 3.38
CA LYS A 122 8.06 1.90 2.16
C LYS A 122 7.28 1.35 0.97
N GLY A 123 6.13 0.74 1.23
CA GLY A 123 5.28 0.05 0.25
C GLY A 123 4.08 0.91 -0.15
N ALA A 124 3.58 1.77 0.72
CA ALA A 124 2.67 2.87 0.41
C ALA A 124 3.36 3.91 -0.49
N THR A 125 4.67 3.82 -0.71
CA THR A 125 5.36 4.52 -1.80
C THR A 125 5.40 3.76 -3.14
N ALA A 126 4.80 2.57 -3.27
CA ALA A 126 4.71 1.83 -4.53
C ALA A 126 3.31 1.25 -4.83
N GLU A 127 2.59 0.82 -3.80
CA GLU A 127 1.21 0.33 -3.89
C GLU A 127 0.17 1.44 -3.81
N ASP A 128 0.33 2.34 -2.83
CA ASP A 128 -0.50 3.55 -2.62
C ASP A 128 0.17 4.82 -3.15
N ALA A 129 1.41 4.73 -3.66
CA ALA A 129 1.99 5.87 -4.33
C ALA A 129 1.09 6.17 -5.52
N PRO A 130 0.67 7.44 -5.69
CA PRO A 130 0.05 7.82 -6.94
C PRO A 130 0.96 7.33 -8.07
N TRP A 131 0.39 6.66 -9.07
CA TRP A 131 1.18 6.03 -10.13
C TRP A 131 2.02 7.04 -10.93
N ASP A 132 1.86 8.35 -10.68
CA ASP A 132 2.74 9.42 -11.16
C ASP A 132 4.20 9.26 -10.70
N ARG A 133 4.45 8.46 -9.64
CA ARG A 133 5.79 8.12 -9.12
C ARG A 133 6.25 6.70 -9.45
N SER A 134 5.49 5.94 -10.24
CA SER A 134 5.90 4.58 -10.62
C SER A 134 7.18 4.60 -11.48
N PRO A 135 8.26 3.91 -11.06
CA PRO A 135 9.49 3.81 -11.84
C PRO A 135 9.18 3.23 -13.22
N GLY A 136 9.47 3.99 -14.28
CA GLY A 136 9.30 3.57 -15.68
C GLY A 136 8.12 4.20 -16.42
N LEU A 137 7.19 4.88 -15.75
CA LEU A 137 6.25 5.76 -16.43
C LEU A 137 6.91 7.12 -16.72
N PRO A 138 6.67 7.75 -17.88
CA PRO A 138 7.17 9.09 -18.16
C PRO A 138 6.75 10.06 -17.05
N GLN A 139 7.72 10.69 -16.40
CA GLN A 139 7.48 11.62 -15.31
C GLN A 139 6.49 12.71 -15.73
N GLY A 140 5.48 12.97 -14.90
CA GLY A 140 4.43 13.96 -15.16
C GLY A 140 3.29 13.47 -16.05
N MET A 141 3.11 12.16 -16.25
CA MET A 141 1.91 11.63 -16.90
C MET A 141 0.70 11.78 -15.96
N ARG A 142 -0.05 12.86 -16.14
CA ARG A 142 -1.41 13.01 -15.58
C ARG A 142 -2.32 11.98 -16.25
N GLY A 143 -3.16 11.30 -15.47
CA GLY A 143 -4.25 10.48 -16.00
C GLY A 143 -5.36 11.36 -16.61
N LEU A 144 -6.26 10.75 -17.39
CA LEU A 144 -7.42 11.49 -17.89
C LEU A 144 -8.27 11.99 -16.72
N THR A 145 -8.81 13.22 -16.82
CA THR A 145 -9.86 13.66 -15.89
C THR A 145 -11.14 12.87 -16.11
N ALA A 146 -12.10 13.06 -15.22
CA ALA A 146 -13.40 12.42 -15.34
C ALA A 146 -14.12 12.79 -16.66
N GLU A 147 -14.00 14.03 -17.11
CA GLU A 147 -14.60 14.55 -18.35
C GLU A 147 -13.86 14.02 -19.58
N GLU A 148 -12.53 14.03 -19.56
CA GLU A 148 -11.69 13.49 -20.64
C GLU A 148 -11.91 11.98 -20.79
N LEU A 149 -12.01 11.25 -19.67
CA LEU A 149 -12.36 9.83 -19.67
C LEU A 149 -13.76 9.62 -20.24
N ASN A 150 -14.76 10.40 -19.80
CA ASN A 150 -16.13 10.30 -20.32
C ASN A 150 -16.19 10.53 -21.83
N GLN A 151 -15.42 11.49 -22.36
CA GLN A 151 -15.30 11.71 -23.80
C GLN A 151 -14.74 10.48 -24.51
N VAL A 152 -13.63 9.91 -24.02
CA VAL A 152 -13.02 8.69 -24.59
C VAL A 152 -14.02 7.53 -24.56
N MET A 153 -14.72 7.33 -23.44
CA MET A 153 -15.70 6.25 -23.30
C MET A 153 -16.92 6.44 -24.19
N THR A 154 -17.39 7.68 -24.39
CA THR A 154 -18.51 7.97 -25.30
C THR A 154 -18.14 7.71 -26.75
N THR A 155 -16.94 8.13 -27.17
CA THR A 155 -16.44 7.84 -28.53
C THR A 155 -16.20 6.34 -28.73
N LEU A 156 -15.74 5.62 -27.70
CA LEU A 156 -15.62 4.18 -27.76
C LEU A 156 -17.00 3.50 -27.85
N GLN A 157 -18.00 4.01 -27.13
CA GLN A 157 -19.37 3.50 -27.16
C GLN A 157 -19.98 3.57 -28.56
N SER A 158 -19.71 4.62 -29.36
CA SER A 158 -20.26 4.75 -30.71
C SER A 158 -19.71 3.72 -31.71
N GLU A 159 -18.53 3.15 -31.45
CA GLU A 159 -17.92 2.08 -32.27
C GLU A 159 -18.37 0.68 -31.86
N LEU A 160 -19.06 0.56 -30.72
CA LEU A 160 -19.50 -0.71 -30.18
C LEU A 160 -20.96 -0.97 -30.54
N THR A 161 -21.26 -2.24 -30.80
CA THR A 161 -22.63 -2.69 -31.05
C THR A 161 -23.33 -2.99 -29.74
N PHE A 162 -24.42 -2.27 -29.49
CA PHE A 162 -25.35 -2.48 -28.38
C PHE A 162 -26.76 -2.62 -28.95
N THR A 163 -27.54 -3.56 -28.42
CA THR A 163 -28.98 -3.65 -28.72
C THR A 163 -29.73 -2.45 -28.17
N GLU A 164 -30.97 -2.21 -28.62
CA GLU A 164 -31.77 -1.09 -28.11
C GLU A 164 -32.04 -1.23 -26.61
N GLU A 165 -32.38 -2.44 -26.16
CA GLU A 165 -32.55 -2.76 -24.74
C GLU A 165 -31.26 -2.49 -23.92
N GLU A 166 -30.09 -2.83 -24.47
CA GLU A 166 -28.81 -2.53 -23.81
C GLU A 166 -28.55 -1.02 -23.72
N ARG A 167 -28.93 -0.25 -24.75
CA ARG A 167 -28.79 1.22 -24.76
C ARG A 167 -29.72 1.87 -23.74
N GLU A 168 -30.98 1.45 -23.69
CA GLU A 168 -31.95 1.91 -22.68
C GLU A 168 -31.46 1.60 -21.26
N ARG A 169 -31.01 0.36 -21.04
CA ARG A 169 -30.42 -0.04 -19.76
C ARG A 169 -29.20 0.82 -19.42
N MET A 170 -28.29 1.02 -20.36
CA MET A 170 -27.08 1.80 -20.15
C MET A 170 -27.37 3.27 -19.83
N ALA A 171 -28.46 3.84 -20.38
CA ALA A 171 -28.89 5.20 -20.06
C ALA A 171 -29.32 5.37 -18.60
N SER A 172 -29.81 4.30 -17.97
CA SER A 172 -30.19 4.30 -16.54
C SER A 172 -29.00 4.10 -15.58
N LEU A 173 -27.84 3.67 -16.08
CA LEU A 173 -26.68 3.35 -15.26
C LEU A 173 -25.92 4.61 -14.84
N LYS A 174 -25.34 4.56 -13.63
CA LYS A 174 -24.38 5.59 -13.19
C LYS A 174 -23.16 5.58 -14.11
N ARG A 175 -22.48 6.73 -14.22
CA ARG A 175 -21.30 6.90 -15.09
C ARG A 175 -20.23 5.79 -14.91
N PRO A 176 -19.80 5.41 -13.69
CA PRO A 176 -18.83 4.33 -13.49
C PRO A 176 -19.27 2.98 -14.09
N GLN A 177 -20.55 2.62 -13.91
CA GLN A 177 -21.13 1.37 -14.40
C GLN A 177 -21.18 1.35 -15.93
N ARG A 178 -21.61 2.46 -16.53
CA ARG A 178 -21.61 2.63 -17.99
C ARG A 178 -20.21 2.53 -18.57
N HIS A 179 -19.23 3.22 -17.99
CA HIS A 179 -17.84 3.13 -18.44
C HIS A 179 -17.29 1.69 -18.31
N ALA A 180 -17.53 1.03 -17.18
CA ALA A 180 -17.13 -0.36 -16.99
C ALA A 180 -17.77 -1.29 -18.05
N TRP A 181 -19.05 -1.10 -18.35
CA TRP A 181 -19.74 -1.89 -19.36
C TRP A 181 -19.20 -1.65 -20.78
N ILE A 182 -18.97 -0.39 -21.16
CA ILE A 182 -18.36 -0.03 -22.45
C ILE A 182 -16.98 -0.69 -22.59
N LEU A 183 -16.13 -0.59 -21.57
CA LEU A 183 -14.81 -1.22 -21.61
C LEU A 183 -14.92 -2.74 -21.69
N ALA A 184 -15.78 -3.36 -20.89
CA ALA A 184 -16.00 -4.80 -20.92
C ALA A 184 -16.40 -5.30 -22.31
N ARG A 185 -17.33 -4.59 -22.96
CA ARG A 185 -17.77 -4.90 -24.32
C ARG A 185 -16.64 -4.73 -25.33
N ALA A 186 -15.83 -3.67 -25.22
CA ALA A 186 -14.64 -3.49 -26.05
C ALA A 186 -13.63 -4.64 -25.88
N ILE A 187 -13.37 -5.09 -24.64
CA ILE A 187 -12.48 -6.23 -24.36
C ILE A 187 -12.99 -7.49 -25.05
N ARG A 188 -14.28 -7.81 -24.92
CA ARG A 188 -14.88 -9.02 -25.49
C ARG A 188 -14.84 -9.01 -27.02
N THR A 189 -15.24 -7.90 -27.64
CA THR A 189 -15.21 -7.74 -29.10
C THR A 189 -13.78 -7.80 -29.64
N GLY A 190 -12.80 -7.29 -28.90
CA GLY A 190 -11.38 -7.41 -29.24
C GLY A 190 -10.82 -8.83 -29.04
N ALA A 191 -11.27 -9.52 -27.99
CA ALA A 191 -10.81 -10.86 -27.64
C ALA A 191 -11.33 -11.93 -28.61
N SER A 192 -12.54 -11.78 -29.17
CA SER A 192 -13.09 -12.75 -30.14
C SER A 192 -12.24 -12.91 -31.39
N ASN A 193 -11.36 -11.93 -31.70
CA ASN A 193 -10.54 -11.91 -32.90
C ASN A 193 -9.08 -12.36 -32.67
N SER A 194 -8.65 -12.65 -31.45
CA SER A 194 -7.24 -12.98 -31.18
C SER A 194 -7.06 -13.97 -30.03
N ARG A 195 -6.00 -14.79 -30.08
CA ARG A 195 -5.62 -15.70 -28.99
C ARG A 195 -5.26 -14.92 -27.71
N ASN A 196 -6.25 -14.75 -26.84
CA ASN A 196 -6.19 -14.76 -25.36
C ASN A 196 -5.48 -13.63 -24.59
N SER A 197 -5.28 -12.42 -25.13
CA SER A 197 -4.81 -11.30 -24.30
C SER A 197 -5.87 -10.22 -24.11
N PRO A 198 -6.31 -9.95 -22.87
CA PRO A 198 -7.19 -8.83 -22.53
C PRO A 198 -6.64 -7.45 -22.90
N GLY A 199 -5.36 -7.34 -23.33
CA GLY A 199 -4.80 -6.09 -23.85
C GLY A 199 -5.09 -5.84 -25.33
N GLN A 200 -5.64 -6.81 -26.07
CA GLN A 200 -5.76 -6.71 -27.54
C GLN A 200 -6.86 -5.76 -28.00
N TRP A 201 -7.88 -5.47 -27.19
CA TRP A 201 -8.92 -4.50 -27.56
C TRP A 201 -8.33 -3.13 -27.89
N ILE A 202 -7.23 -2.74 -27.22
CA ILE A 202 -6.58 -1.47 -27.53
C ILE A 202 -6.07 -1.43 -28.97
N ASN A 203 -5.69 -2.57 -29.56
CA ASN A 203 -5.25 -2.62 -30.96
C ASN A 203 -6.41 -2.35 -31.91
N GLN A 204 -7.59 -2.88 -31.60
CA GLN A 204 -8.78 -2.69 -32.41
C GLN A 204 -9.29 -1.24 -32.34
N TYR A 205 -9.28 -0.66 -31.13
CA TYR A 205 -9.85 0.67 -30.89
C TYR A 205 -8.81 1.78 -30.75
N GLN A 206 -7.54 1.51 -31.11
CA GLN A 206 -6.41 2.42 -30.92
C GLN A 206 -6.68 3.80 -31.53
N ARG A 207 -7.16 3.80 -32.78
CA ARG A 207 -7.41 5.00 -33.56
C ARG A 207 -8.52 5.83 -32.92
N THR A 208 -9.67 5.22 -32.65
CA THR A 208 -10.82 5.83 -31.99
C THR A 208 -10.44 6.46 -30.66
N ILE A 209 -9.72 5.71 -29.82
CA ILE A 209 -9.27 6.19 -28.50
C ILE A 209 -8.30 7.36 -28.69
N THR A 210 -7.32 7.24 -29.58
CA THR A 210 -6.34 8.30 -29.86
C THR A 210 -7.01 9.56 -30.39
N GLU A 211 -7.99 9.45 -31.27
CA GLU A 211 -8.76 10.57 -31.82
C GLU A 211 -9.63 11.25 -30.75
N ALA A 212 -10.13 10.49 -29.78
CA ALA A 212 -10.88 11.02 -28.64
C ALA A 212 -10.02 11.65 -27.53
N MET A 213 -8.69 11.44 -27.55
CA MET A 213 -7.80 12.00 -26.52
C MET A 213 -7.72 13.53 -26.60
N PRO A 214 -7.50 14.21 -25.46
CA PRO A 214 -7.16 15.64 -25.42
C PRO A 214 -5.94 15.97 -26.28
N ASP A 215 -5.94 17.14 -26.92
CA ASP A 215 -4.85 17.58 -27.80
C ASP A 215 -3.51 17.71 -27.08
N GLU A 216 -3.52 17.99 -25.78
CA GLU A 216 -2.30 17.99 -24.97
C GLU A 216 -1.66 16.59 -24.92
N ILE A 217 -2.45 15.55 -24.68
CA ILE A 217 -1.98 14.15 -24.64
C ILE A 217 -1.52 13.71 -26.03
N LYS A 218 -2.29 14.04 -27.08
CA LYS A 218 -1.91 13.78 -28.47
C LYS A 218 -0.59 14.46 -28.83
N ARG A 219 -0.38 15.73 -28.50
CA ARG A 219 0.87 16.45 -28.77
C ARG A 219 2.04 15.84 -28.02
N ARG A 220 1.84 15.48 -26.74
CA ARG A 220 2.89 14.91 -25.89
C ARG A 220 3.34 13.52 -26.34
N PHE A 221 2.41 12.69 -26.82
CA PHE A 221 2.68 11.29 -27.12
C PHE A 221 2.56 10.94 -28.62
N GLY A 222 2.30 11.90 -29.50
CA GLY A 222 1.74 11.69 -30.84
C GLY A 222 2.31 10.52 -31.65
N ARG A 223 3.65 10.46 -31.83
CA ARG A 223 4.26 9.33 -32.55
C ARG A 223 4.27 8.03 -31.75
N SER A 224 4.47 8.13 -30.43
CA SER A 224 4.50 6.96 -29.56
C SER A 224 3.15 6.27 -29.48
N LEU A 225 2.03 7.00 -29.51
CA LEU A 225 0.68 6.43 -29.39
C LEU A 225 0.37 5.35 -30.43
N ASN A 226 1.07 5.35 -31.57
CA ASN A 226 0.87 4.40 -32.66
C ASN A 226 1.72 3.11 -32.55
N ASP A 227 2.74 3.09 -31.70
CA ASP A 227 3.62 1.92 -31.52
C ASP A 227 3.19 1.00 -30.35
N SER A 228 3.92 -0.09 -30.13
CA SER A 228 3.64 -1.04 -29.03
C SER A 228 3.72 -0.39 -27.64
N ARG A 229 4.62 0.58 -27.45
CA ARG A 229 4.73 1.34 -26.20
C ARG A 229 3.55 2.30 -26.07
N GLY A 230 3.12 2.95 -27.15
CA GLY A 230 1.90 3.76 -27.21
C GLY A 230 0.65 3.03 -26.81
N LYS A 231 0.47 1.81 -27.32
CA LYS A 231 -0.67 0.95 -26.96
C LYS A 231 -0.71 0.67 -25.47
N PHE A 232 0.44 0.37 -24.88
CA PHE A 232 0.55 0.23 -23.42
C PHE A 232 0.21 1.54 -22.70
N LEU A 233 0.72 2.68 -23.18
CA LEU A 233 0.42 3.99 -22.60
C LEU A 233 -1.07 4.36 -22.71
N LEU A 234 -1.70 4.17 -23.87
CA LEU A 234 -3.14 4.39 -24.08
C LEU A 234 -3.96 3.54 -23.13
N THR A 235 -3.56 2.27 -23.01
CA THR A 235 -4.19 1.34 -22.10
C THR A 235 -4.11 1.86 -20.65
N MET A 236 -2.95 2.33 -20.21
CA MET A 236 -2.78 2.90 -18.87
C MET A 236 -3.55 4.21 -18.67
N LEU A 237 -3.58 5.09 -19.68
CA LEU A 237 -4.28 6.38 -19.64
C LEU A 237 -5.80 6.22 -19.49
N VAL A 238 -6.38 5.18 -20.10
CA VAL A 238 -7.81 4.88 -20.00
C VAL A 238 -8.12 4.03 -18.76
N PHE A 239 -7.36 2.96 -18.54
CA PHE A 239 -7.68 1.98 -17.50
C PHE A 239 -7.50 2.53 -16.09
N ARG A 240 -6.49 3.38 -15.85
CA ARG A 240 -6.24 3.94 -14.52
C ARG A 240 -7.41 4.78 -13.99
N PRO A 241 -7.82 5.88 -14.65
CA PRO A 241 -8.91 6.70 -14.13
C PRO A 241 -10.23 5.92 -14.07
N LEU A 242 -10.43 4.95 -14.99
CA LEU A 242 -11.55 4.01 -14.89
C LEU A 242 -11.48 3.15 -13.62
N GLN A 243 -10.31 2.60 -13.28
CA GLN A 243 -10.14 1.78 -12.08
C GLN A 243 -10.37 2.60 -10.81
N GLU A 244 -9.91 3.86 -10.77
CA GLU A 244 -10.13 4.78 -9.66
C GLU A 244 -11.64 5.10 -9.51
N GLU A 245 -12.31 5.44 -10.62
CA GLU A 245 -13.75 5.67 -10.66
C GLU A 245 -14.55 4.41 -10.24
N TRP A 246 -14.12 3.24 -10.71
CA TRP A 246 -14.72 1.95 -10.40
C TRP A 246 -14.54 1.60 -8.92
N LYS A 247 -13.33 1.75 -8.38
CA LYS A 247 -13.05 1.50 -6.96
C LYS A 247 -13.94 2.37 -6.06
N SER A 248 -14.00 3.67 -6.34
CA SER A 248 -14.84 4.60 -5.57
C SER A 248 -16.33 4.24 -5.66
N TYR A 249 -16.79 3.83 -6.85
CA TYR A 249 -18.15 3.33 -7.02
C TYR A 249 -18.40 2.06 -6.19
N LEU A 250 -17.53 1.04 -6.26
CA LEU A 250 -17.73 -0.21 -5.51
C LEU A 250 -17.72 -0.01 -3.99
N GLU A 251 -16.89 0.92 -3.48
CA GLU A 251 -16.82 1.26 -2.05
C GLU A 251 -18.11 1.91 -1.53
N THR A 252 -18.92 2.49 -2.42
CA THR A 252 -20.18 3.17 -2.09
C THR A 252 -21.42 2.45 -2.63
N ALA A 253 -21.24 1.42 -3.46
CA ALA A 253 -22.34 0.69 -4.08
C ALA A 253 -23.07 -0.24 -3.10
N VAL A 254 -22.39 -0.70 -2.07
CA VAL A 254 -22.96 -1.61 -1.06
C VAL A 254 -23.26 -0.81 0.22
N PRO A 255 -24.53 -0.75 0.67
CA PRO A 255 -24.88 -0.14 1.94
C PRO A 255 -24.15 -0.82 3.11
N GLU A 256 -23.81 -0.04 4.13
CA GLU A 256 -23.07 -0.54 5.30
C GLU A 256 -23.86 -1.63 6.03
N GLU A 257 -25.19 -1.50 6.07
CA GLU A 257 -26.09 -2.47 6.68
C GLU A 257 -26.00 -3.85 6.00
N GLU A 258 -25.79 -3.89 4.68
CA GLU A 258 -25.63 -5.15 3.94
C GLU A 258 -24.26 -5.79 4.18
N LEU A 259 -23.22 -4.96 4.38
CA LEU A 259 -21.89 -5.46 4.76
C LEU A 259 -21.89 -6.03 6.18
N GLU A 260 -22.61 -5.40 7.11
CA GLU A 260 -22.80 -5.90 8.47
C GLU A 260 -23.57 -7.22 8.50
N LYS A 261 -24.68 -7.31 7.75
CA LYS A 261 -25.44 -8.58 7.59
C LYS A 261 -24.56 -9.68 7.01
N LEU A 262 -23.80 -9.38 5.96
CA LEU A 262 -22.88 -10.34 5.35
C LEU A 262 -21.82 -10.80 6.36
N LEU A 263 -21.18 -9.87 7.09
CA LEU A 263 -20.21 -10.20 8.14
C LEU A 263 -20.84 -11.07 9.23
N ALA A 264 -22.04 -10.74 9.70
CA ALA A 264 -22.76 -11.51 10.71
C ALA A 264 -23.14 -12.92 10.25
N SER A 265 -23.40 -13.12 8.96
CA SER A 265 -23.69 -14.45 8.40
C SER A 265 -22.47 -15.34 8.21
N MET A 266 -21.25 -14.81 8.26
CA MET A 266 -20.02 -15.58 8.08
C MET A 266 -19.69 -16.41 9.32
N SER A 267 -18.88 -17.46 9.13
CA SER A 267 -18.33 -18.21 10.27
C SER A 267 -17.40 -17.32 11.12
N ILE A 268 -17.28 -17.60 12.42
CA ILE A 268 -16.40 -16.85 13.34
C ILE A 268 -14.96 -16.79 12.80
N LYS A 269 -14.47 -17.89 12.21
CA LYS A 269 -13.13 -17.95 11.61
C LYS A 269 -12.97 -16.95 10.46
N GLU A 270 -13.97 -16.84 9.59
CA GLU A 270 -13.97 -15.86 8.49
C GLU A 270 -14.11 -14.43 9.02
N GLN A 271 -15.04 -14.19 9.95
CA GLN A 271 -15.24 -12.89 10.58
C GLN A 271 -13.93 -12.36 11.17
N MET A 272 -13.21 -13.19 11.93
CA MET A 272 -11.90 -12.83 12.47
C MET A 272 -10.87 -12.52 11.38
N GLY A 273 -10.94 -13.21 10.24
CA GLY A 273 -10.13 -12.91 9.06
C GLY A 273 -10.37 -11.49 8.51
N TYR A 274 -11.60 -10.98 8.59
CA TYR A 274 -11.96 -9.62 8.19
C TYR A 274 -11.67 -8.58 9.27
N ILE A 275 -12.04 -8.86 10.53
CA ILE A 275 -11.87 -7.96 11.68
C ILE A 275 -10.39 -7.63 11.97
N ASN A 276 -9.48 -8.56 11.65
CA ASN A 276 -8.04 -8.35 11.83
C ASN A 276 -7.40 -7.46 10.74
N GLN A 277 -8.18 -6.91 9.81
CA GLN A 277 -7.70 -6.01 8.76
C GLN A 277 -7.96 -4.55 9.13
N PRO A 278 -7.25 -3.59 8.51
CA PRO A 278 -7.62 -2.18 8.59
C PRO A 278 -9.09 -1.97 8.19
N PRO A 279 -9.84 -1.04 8.82
CA PRO A 279 -11.26 -0.85 8.54
C PRO A 279 -11.59 -0.63 7.06
N ASP A 280 -10.79 0.17 6.35
CA ASP A 280 -10.98 0.43 4.91
C ASP A 280 -10.75 -0.83 4.06
N ASP A 281 -9.73 -1.63 4.40
CA ASP A 281 -9.45 -2.90 3.72
C ASP A 281 -10.55 -3.94 4.01
N MET A 282 -11.03 -3.97 5.25
CA MET A 282 -12.16 -4.82 5.67
C MET A 282 -13.40 -4.46 4.86
N LYS A 283 -13.80 -3.19 4.82
CA LYS A 283 -14.95 -2.70 4.06
C LYS A 283 -14.80 -3.02 2.58
N ARG A 284 -13.65 -2.73 1.98
CA ARG A 284 -13.38 -3.02 0.56
C ARG A 284 -13.48 -4.51 0.24
N ARG A 285 -12.96 -5.40 1.10
CA ARG A 285 -13.03 -6.85 0.87
C ARG A 285 -14.41 -7.43 1.14
N LEU A 286 -15.14 -6.91 2.12
CA LEU A 286 -16.54 -7.29 2.35
C LEU A 286 -17.40 -6.86 1.16
N ALA A 287 -17.25 -5.63 0.67
CA ALA A 287 -17.92 -5.17 -0.54
C ALA A 287 -17.56 -6.04 -1.75
N GLY A 288 -16.28 -6.40 -1.92
CA GLY A 288 -15.86 -7.32 -2.97
C GLY A 288 -16.54 -8.69 -2.91
N LYS A 289 -16.63 -9.30 -1.71
CA LYS A 289 -17.33 -10.58 -1.51
C LYS A 289 -18.84 -10.45 -1.75
N TYR A 290 -19.46 -9.39 -1.22
CA TYR A 290 -20.87 -9.11 -1.44
C TYR A 290 -21.22 -8.99 -2.92
N LEU A 291 -20.42 -8.25 -3.69
CA LEU A 291 -20.62 -8.04 -5.13
C LEU A 291 -20.29 -9.26 -5.98
N GLU A 292 -19.51 -10.21 -5.45
CA GLU A 292 -19.31 -11.51 -6.09
C GLU A 292 -20.56 -12.39 -5.97
N GLU A 293 -21.23 -12.34 -4.81
CA GLU A 293 -22.49 -13.04 -4.54
C GLU A 293 -23.71 -12.35 -5.18
N ASN A 294 -23.65 -11.02 -5.35
CA ASN A 294 -24.75 -10.16 -5.85
C ASN A 294 -24.30 -9.31 -7.05
N PRO A 295 -23.94 -9.92 -8.20
CA PRO A 295 -23.38 -9.20 -9.35
C PRO A 295 -24.36 -8.21 -9.99
N GLU A 296 -25.67 -8.37 -9.80
CA GLU A 296 -26.70 -7.45 -10.28
C GLU A 296 -26.59 -6.05 -9.69
N VAL A 297 -26.07 -5.91 -8.47
CA VAL A 297 -25.83 -4.62 -7.81
C VAL A 297 -24.81 -3.79 -8.60
N ILE A 298 -23.88 -4.45 -9.29
CA ILE A 298 -22.88 -3.81 -10.12
C ILE A 298 -23.52 -3.18 -11.38
N GLY A 299 -24.67 -3.69 -11.84
CA GLY A 299 -25.40 -3.19 -13.00
C GLY A 299 -24.83 -3.59 -14.37
N VAL A 300 -23.65 -4.23 -14.41
CA VAL A 300 -22.98 -4.73 -15.62
C VAL A 300 -23.32 -6.22 -15.83
N PRO A 301 -23.59 -6.68 -17.07
CA PRO A 301 -23.85 -8.09 -17.34
C PRO A 301 -22.71 -9.00 -16.87
N LYS A 302 -23.04 -10.20 -16.40
CA LYS A 302 -22.08 -11.16 -15.81
C LYS A 302 -20.92 -11.51 -16.76
N ASP A 303 -21.22 -11.74 -18.04
CA ASP A 303 -20.19 -12.06 -19.03
C ASP A 303 -19.23 -10.89 -19.29
N ASP A 304 -19.75 -9.66 -19.21
CA ASP A 304 -18.98 -8.43 -19.35
C ASP A 304 -18.11 -8.20 -18.09
N LEU A 305 -18.60 -8.54 -16.90
CA LEU A 305 -17.81 -8.50 -15.66
C LEU A 305 -16.62 -9.45 -15.67
N GLU A 306 -16.76 -10.63 -16.28
CA GLU A 306 -15.63 -11.58 -16.35
C GLU A 306 -14.48 -11.01 -17.19
N ALA A 307 -14.79 -10.31 -18.30
CA ALA A 307 -13.79 -9.62 -19.11
C ALA A 307 -13.02 -8.55 -18.31
N LEU A 308 -13.71 -7.78 -17.45
CA LEU A 308 -13.07 -6.82 -16.54
C LEU A 308 -12.19 -7.51 -15.49
N ARG A 309 -12.63 -8.66 -14.95
CA ARG A 309 -11.83 -9.45 -14.00
C ARG A 309 -10.56 -9.99 -14.66
N GLU A 310 -10.65 -10.50 -15.88
CA GLU A 310 -9.49 -10.95 -16.66
C GLU A 310 -8.52 -9.80 -16.93
N LEU A 311 -9.02 -8.63 -17.30
CA LEU A 311 -8.19 -7.44 -17.48
C LEU A 311 -7.51 -7.03 -16.16
N GLY A 312 -8.23 -7.07 -15.04
CA GLY A 312 -7.66 -6.83 -13.71
C GLY A 312 -6.59 -7.86 -13.30
N ARG A 313 -6.75 -9.14 -13.66
CA ARG A 313 -5.70 -10.17 -13.49
C ARG A 313 -4.47 -9.86 -14.35
N PHE A 314 -4.69 -9.47 -15.60
CA PHE A 314 -3.62 -9.08 -16.53
C PHE A 314 -2.77 -7.93 -15.98
N PHE A 315 -3.39 -6.84 -15.48
CA PHE A 315 -2.65 -5.73 -14.89
C PHE A 315 -1.95 -6.06 -13.58
N ARG A 316 -2.54 -6.91 -12.73
CA ARG A 316 -1.84 -7.41 -11.54
C ARG A 316 -0.58 -8.18 -11.92
N GLY A 317 -0.66 -9.00 -12.97
CA GLY A 317 0.50 -9.68 -13.56
C GLY A 317 1.56 -8.70 -14.06
N LEU A 318 1.15 -7.69 -14.84
CA LEU A 318 2.06 -6.65 -15.34
C LEU A 318 2.74 -5.87 -14.21
N ARG A 319 1.99 -5.43 -13.19
CA ARG A 319 2.56 -4.72 -12.03
C ARG A 319 3.67 -5.54 -11.37
N SER A 320 3.42 -6.83 -11.18
CA SER A 320 4.41 -7.73 -10.59
C SER A 320 5.72 -7.81 -11.39
N MET A 321 5.67 -7.67 -12.72
CA MET A 321 6.86 -7.63 -13.56
C MET A 321 7.67 -6.33 -13.39
N PHE A 322 6.99 -5.19 -13.27
CA PHE A 322 7.67 -3.89 -13.10
C PHE A 322 8.19 -3.66 -11.68
N SER A 323 7.46 -4.11 -10.66
CA SER A 323 7.85 -3.94 -9.25
C SER A 323 9.01 -4.82 -8.82
N ARG A 324 9.29 -5.93 -9.53
CA ARG A 324 10.37 -6.87 -9.13
C ARG A 324 11.78 -6.42 -9.51
N GLY A 325 11.95 -5.17 -9.95
CA GLY A 325 13.22 -4.70 -10.50
C GLY A 325 13.49 -5.45 -11.79
N GLY A 326 12.92 -4.96 -12.90
CA GLY A 326 13.18 -5.53 -14.22
C GLY A 326 14.68 -5.74 -14.46
N PRO A 327 15.08 -6.70 -15.32
CA PRO A 327 16.48 -6.89 -15.66
C PRO A 327 17.06 -5.52 -16.00
N GLY A 328 18.13 -5.13 -15.29
CA GLY A 328 18.76 -3.84 -15.50
C GLY A 328 19.10 -3.63 -16.97
N PRO A 329 19.42 -2.40 -17.39
CA PRO A 329 19.75 -2.09 -18.79
C PRO A 329 20.88 -2.98 -19.38
N ASP A 330 21.66 -3.66 -18.53
CA ASP A 330 22.74 -4.56 -18.90
C ASP A 330 22.41 -6.06 -18.75
N GLY A 331 21.17 -6.40 -18.38
CA GLY A 331 20.71 -7.79 -18.28
C GLY A 331 20.35 -8.34 -19.66
N PRO A 332 20.86 -9.52 -20.08
CA PRO A 332 20.44 -10.12 -21.33
C PRO A 332 18.92 -10.32 -21.32
N PRO A 333 18.23 -10.05 -22.44
CA PRO A 333 16.78 -10.21 -22.51
C PRO A 333 16.41 -11.64 -22.09
N PRO A 334 15.32 -11.83 -21.32
CA PRO A 334 14.86 -13.17 -20.97
C PRO A 334 14.54 -13.90 -22.27
N GLY A 335 15.42 -14.81 -22.65
CA GLY A 335 15.23 -15.67 -23.80
C GLY A 335 13.91 -16.40 -23.62
N VAL A 336 13.05 -16.32 -24.62
CA VAL A 336 11.89 -17.18 -24.79
C VAL A 336 12.44 -18.60 -24.90
N GLY A 337 12.63 -19.26 -23.75
CA GLY A 337 13.04 -20.64 -23.67
C GLY A 337 11.94 -21.48 -24.27
N THR A 338 12.19 -22.01 -25.46
CA THR A 338 11.45 -23.16 -25.97
C THR A 338 11.50 -24.28 -24.93
N PRO A 339 10.41 -25.06 -24.76
CA PRO A 339 10.41 -26.17 -23.81
C PRO A 339 11.45 -27.18 -24.28
N ARG A 340 12.54 -27.32 -23.52
CA ARG A 340 13.53 -28.36 -23.77
C ARG A 340 12.96 -29.67 -23.22
N ASP A 341 12.77 -30.60 -24.14
CA ASP A 341 12.33 -31.96 -23.90
C ASP A 341 13.12 -32.62 -22.77
N GLY A 342 12.37 -33.30 -21.90
CA GLY A 342 12.90 -34.10 -20.82
C GLY A 342 13.77 -35.23 -21.33
N ARG A 343 14.94 -35.39 -20.70
CA ARG A 343 15.66 -36.66 -20.69
C ARG A 343 16.03 -37.01 -19.24
N PRO A 344 15.54 -38.13 -18.71
CA PRO A 344 15.86 -38.60 -17.37
C PRO A 344 16.96 -39.68 -17.45
N ASP A 345 18.16 -39.36 -16.97
CA ASP A 345 19.19 -40.32 -16.60
C ASP A 345 19.77 -39.80 -15.26
N GLY A 346 19.72 -40.46 -14.11
CA GLY A 346 19.68 -41.89 -13.85
C GLY A 346 21.09 -42.44 -13.62
N ARG A 347 21.76 -42.08 -12.52
CA ARG A 347 22.77 -42.89 -11.78
C ARG A 347 23.47 -42.07 -10.68
N GLY A 348 23.32 -42.47 -9.41
CA GLY A 348 24.34 -42.23 -8.38
C GLY A 348 25.42 -43.32 -8.45
N PRO A 349 26.11 -43.67 -7.35
CA PRO A 349 26.60 -42.87 -6.22
C PRO A 349 28.14 -43.08 -6.05
N ASP A 350 28.67 -42.71 -4.88
CA ASP A 350 29.97 -43.11 -4.29
C ASP A 350 31.20 -42.22 -4.54
N GLY A 351 31.86 -41.90 -3.43
CA GLY A 351 33.31 -41.99 -3.37
C GLY A 351 34.08 -40.76 -2.88
N ARG A 352 34.51 -40.83 -1.61
CA ARG A 352 35.88 -40.55 -1.13
C ARG A 352 36.59 -39.31 -1.72
N GLY A 353 36.88 -38.30 -0.91
CA GLY A 353 38.12 -38.33 -0.13
C GLY A 353 39.04 -37.15 -0.51
N PRO A 354 40.16 -36.92 0.20
CA PRO A 354 40.55 -35.60 0.73
C PRO A 354 41.88 -35.06 0.16
N GLU A 355 42.39 -33.98 0.77
CA GLU A 355 43.76 -33.42 0.67
C GLU A 355 44.04 -32.50 -0.54
N GLY A 356 44.87 -31.45 -0.49
CA GLY A 356 45.80 -30.90 0.51
C GLY A 356 45.92 -29.38 0.27
N ARG A 357 46.25 -28.56 1.28
CA ARG A 357 47.61 -28.27 1.79
C ARG A 357 48.64 -27.98 0.68
N GLY A 358 48.99 -26.71 0.54
CA GLY A 358 50.11 -26.25 -0.29
C GLY A 358 50.26 -24.73 -0.25
N PRO A 359 51.27 -24.18 0.47
CA PRO A 359 51.47 -22.76 0.70
C PRO A 359 52.55 -22.15 -0.23
N ASP A 360 52.71 -20.83 -0.09
CA ASP A 360 53.91 -20.04 -0.38
C ASP A 360 54.39 -19.88 -1.83
N GLY A 361 54.47 -18.62 -2.27
CA GLY A 361 55.04 -18.24 -3.56
C GLY A 361 55.18 -16.73 -3.74
N ARG A 362 56.06 -16.14 -2.93
CA ARG A 362 56.53 -14.74 -2.96
C ARG A 362 57.38 -14.47 -4.22
N ARG A 363 57.45 -13.18 -4.61
CA ARG A 363 58.43 -12.50 -5.52
C ARG A 363 58.13 -12.64 -7.02
N SER A 364 58.49 -11.69 -7.89
CA SER A 364 58.87 -10.26 -7.85
C SER A 364 59.02 -9.89 -9.33
N ASP A 365 58.79 -8.62 -9.65
CA ASP A 365 59.53 -7.81 -10.64
C ASP A 365 59.87 -8.39 -12.02
N GLY A 366 59.41 -7.70 -13.07
CA GLY A 366 60.15 -7.72 -14.33
C GLY A 366 59.37 -7.48 -15.61
N ASP A 367 59.16 -6.19 -15.89
CA ASP A 367 59.54 -5.56 -17.17
C ASP A 367 58.78 -5.85 -18.49
N ARG A 368 58.35 -4.72 -19.09
CA ARG A 368 58.33 -4.37 -20.52
C ARG A 368 57.50 -5.18 -21.52
N ARG A 369 56.43 -4.51 -21.97
CA ARG A 369 56.15 -4.04 -23.36
C ARG A 369 54.69 -3.53 -23.35
N GLY A 370 54.33 -2.28 -23.66
CA GLY A 370 54.66 -1.50 -24.85
C GLY A 370 53.35 -1.28 -25.64
N PHE A 371 53.13 -0.05 -26.13
CA PHE A 371 51.98 0.45 -26.93
C PHE A 371 50.71 0.76 -26.11
N GLY A 372 50.19 1.98 -26.02
CA GLY A 372 50.33 3.18 -26.84
C GLY A 372 48.92 3.69 -27.12
N ASN A 373 48.53 4.84 -26.57
CA ASN A 373 47.71 5.84 -27.25
C ASN A 373 47.48 7.08 -26.37
N PHE A 374 48.09 8.17 -26.82
CA PHE A 374 47.85 9.55 -26.45
C PHE A 374 46.37 9.95 -26.65
N ARG A 375 45.77 10.61 -25.65
CA ARG A 375 44.78 11.68 -25.88
C ARG A 375 44.88 12.67 -24.72
N GLY A 376 45.24 13.91 -25.07
CA GLY A 376 45.61 14.97 -24.15
C GLY A 376 44.45 15.60 -23.37
N PRO A 377 44.78 16.52 -22.44
CA PRO A 377 43.82 17.19 -21.57
C PRO A 377 43.00 18.23 -22.34
N ARG A 378 41.72 18.33 -21.98
CA ARG A 378 40.75 19.27 -22.53
C ARG A 378 40.94 20.62 -21.83
N GLU A 379 41.27 21.62 -22.63
CA GLU A 379 41.43 23.02 -22.21
C GLU A 379 40.12 23.61 -21.67
N GLU A 380 40.29 24.38 -20.59
CA GLU A 380 39.34 25.31 -19.99
C GLU A 380 39.21 26.53 -20.90
N ASP A 381 37.98 26.87 -21.28
CA ASP A 381 37.67 28.09 -22.04
C ASP A 381 37.10 29.12 -21.05
N ASP A 382 38.02 29.94 -20.54
CA ASP A 382 37.76 31.17 -19.79
C ASP A 382 37.78 32.33 -20.81
N SER A 383 36.70 33.09 -20.92
CA SER A 383 36.70 34.34 -21.68
C SER A 383 35.66 35.35 -21.18
N PRO A 384 35.90 36.66 -21.39
CA PRO A 384 35.92 37.60 -20.28
C PRO A 384 34.74 38.58 -20.23
N ARG A 385 34.66 39.21 -19.06
CA ARG A 385 33.86 40.37 -18.67
C ARG A 385 33.90 41.51 -19.69
N THR A 386 32.72 42.00 -20.10
CA THR A 386 32.51 43.40 -20.46
C THR A 386 31.78 44.12 -19.33
N ARG A 387 32.36 45.25 -18.94
CA ARG A 387 31.92 46.17 -17.90
C ARG A 387 31.79 47.53 -18.58
N GLU A 388 30.57 47.98 -18.85
CA GLU A 388 30.31 49.39 -19.13
C GLU A 388 29.24 49.91 -18.18
N ARG A 389 29.62 50.97 -17.47
CA ARG A 389 28.80 51.81 -16.62
C ARG A 389 27.96 52.72 -17.52
N LEU A 390 26.78 53.13 -17.07
CA LEU A 390 26.40 54.56 -17.09
C LEU A 390 25.22 54.81 -16.13
N PHE A 391 25.43 55.81 -15.30
CA PHE A 391 24.52 56.37 -14.30
C PHE A 391 23.57 57.38 -14.95
N GLY A 392 22.30 57.38 -14.51
CA GLY A 392 21.43 58.54 -14.28
C GLY A 392 20.66 59.14 -15.47
N PRO A 393 19.59 59.94 -15.24
CA PRO A 393 19.12 60.50 -13.96
C PRO A 393 17.66 60.11 -13.58
N PRO A 394 17.18 60.54 -12.40
CA PRO A 394 15.77 60.42 -11.97
C PRO A 394 14.97 61.70 -12.26
N ASP A 395 13.72 61.56 -12.65
CA ASP A 395 12.61 62.54 -12.67
C ASP A 395 11.34 61.66 -12.71
N GLU A 396 10.25 61.78 -11.95
CA GLU A 396 9.71 62.67 -10.90
C GLU A 396 8.82 61.80 -9.99
#